data_AF-A0A2E0RR68-F1
#
_entry.id   AF-A0A2E0RR68-F1
#
_cell.length_a   1.000
_cell.length_b   1.000
_cell.length_c   1.000
_cell.angle_alpha   90.00
_cell.angle_beta   90.00
_cell.angle_gamma   90.00
#
_symmetry.space_group_name_H-M   'P 1'
#
loop_
_entity.id
_entity.type
_entity.pdbx_description
1 polymer ?
#
loop_
_entity_poly.entity_id
_entity_poly.type
_entity_poly.pdbx_seq_one_letter_code
_entity_poly.pdbx_strand_id
1 'polypeptide(L)'
;MSEHDRLRWAKALVFTGWMFALAFVGQLIIQVRRAAAVSDSRFEDGKWGQRAELVSFVTLPQNAIIVVPGVIASLAAAWLVRPLVEPVVVHLRWLIRILAGLAYVIIALGLIGIVAVFFQGNFDSVGDVGSILGRLGGVAIGFAIVRLCTEAEHDA
;
A
#
# COMPACT_ATOMS: atom_id res chain seq x y z
N MET A 1 20.56 21.44 -14.44
CA MET A 1 19.47 20.83 -15.23
C MET A 1 18.52 21.93 -15.67
N SER A 2 18.11 21.96 -16.94
CA SER A 2 17.18 22.99 -17.42
C SER A 2 15.80 22.83 -16.78
N GLU A 3 15.01 23.90 -16.73
CA GLU A 3 13.63 23.85 -16.22
C GLU A 3 12.75 22.89 -17.04
N HIS A 4 12.93 22.90 -18.35
CA HIS A 4 12.27 21.98 -19.27
C HIS A 4 12.60 20.51 -18.95
N ASP A 5 13.86 20.20 -18.68
CA ASP A 5 14.28 18.84 -18.30
C ASP A 5 13.69 18.41 -16.95
N ARG A 6 13.66 19.31 -15.95
CA ARG A 6 13.04 19.05 -14.64
C ARG A 6 11.57 18.68 -14.79
N LEU A 7 10.84 19.44 -15.59
CA LEU A 7 9.42 19.22 -15.86
C LEU A 7 9.16 17.91 -16.61
N ARG A 8 10.00 17.60 -17.62
CA ARG A 8 9.90 16.32 -18.35
C ARG A 8 10.06 15.14 -17.39
N TRP A 9 11.08 15.18 -16.53
CA TRP A 9 11.32 14.13 -15.53
C TRP A 9 10.20 14.05 -14.49
N ALA A 10 9.71 15.19 -13.99
CA ALA A 10 8.60 15.22 -13.05
C ALA A 10 7.34 14.57 -13.64
N LYS A 11 6.99 14.86 -14.89
CA LYS A 11 5.84 14.23 -15.58
C LYS A 11 6.01 12.72 -15.70
N ALA A 12 7.20 12.26 -16.09
CA ALA A 12 7.50 10.83 -16.19
C ALA A 12 7.40 10.12 -14.82
N LEU A 13 7.91 10.75 -13.76
CA LEU A 13 7.86 10.22 -12.40
C LEU A 13 6.43 10.19 -11.84
N VAL A 14 5.62 11.23 -12.07
CA VAL A 14 4.19 11.24 -11.70
C VAL A 14 3.45 10.12 -12.42
N PHE A 15 3.64 9.98 -13.74
CA PHE A 15 3.05 8.88 -14.49
C PHE A 15 3.47 7.51 -13.93
N THR A 16 4.76 7.34 -13.63
CA THR A 16 5.31 6.12 -13.03
C THR A 16 4.64 5.81 -11.70
N GLY A 17 4.49 6.80 -10.82
CA GLY A 17 3.82 6.60 -9.54
C GLY A 17 2.35 6.20 -9.69
N TRP A 18 1.63 6.74 -10.69
CA TRP A 18 0.28 6.28 -11.02
C TRP A 18 0.22 4.82 -11.46
N MET A 19 1.20 4.36 -12.25
CA MET A 19 1.25 2.95 -12.67
C MET A 19 1.46 2.01 -11.48
N PHE A 20 2.29 2.39 -10.50
CA PHE A 20 2.45 1.62 -9.26
C PHE A 20 1.19 1.63 -8.39
N ALA A 21 0.51 2.78 -8.28
CA ALA A 21 -0.77 2.86 -7.58
C ALA A 21 -1.81 1.93 -8.23
N LEU A 22 -1.92 1.95 -9.56
CA LEU A 22 -2.82 1.08 -10.31
C LEU A 22 -2.46 -0.40 -10.13
N ALA A 23 -1.18 -0.75 -10.17
CA ALA A 23 -0.71 -2.12 -9.95
C ALA A 23 -1.12 -2.63 -8.56
N PHE A 24 -0.97 -1.80 -7.53
CA PHE A 24 -1.39 -2.16 -6.18
C PHE A 24 -2.92 -2.33 -6.07
N VAL A 25 -3.70 -1.44 -6.68
CA VAL A 25 -5.16 -1.57 -6.75
C VAL A 25 -5.57 -2.88 -7.44
N GLY A 26 -4.91 -3.24 -8.55
CA GLY A 26 -5.13 -4.52 -9.23
C GLY A 26 -4.85 -5.73 -8.32
N GLN A 27 -3.75 -5.68 -7.56
CA GLN A 27 -3.42 -6.72 -6.59
C GLN A 27 -4.49 -6.83 -5.49
N LEU A 28 -4.96 -5.70 -4.96
CA LEU A 28 -6.03 -5.68 -3.96
C LEU A 28 -7.32 -6.31 -4.50
N ILE A 29 -7.73 -5.96 -5.73
CA ILE A 29 -8.91 -6.55 -6.39
C ILE A 29 -8.77 -8.06 -6.53
N ILE A 30 -7.59 -8.55 -6.90
CA ILE A 30 -7.32 -9.99 -7.01
C ILE A 30 -7.52 -10.69 -5.66
N GLN A 31 -7.00 -10.12 -4.56
CA GLN A 31 -7.17 -10.72 -3.23
C GLN A 31 -8.63 -10.69 -2.75
N VAL A 32 -9.35 -9.59 -2.99
CA VAL A 32 -10.78 -9.48 -2.67
C VAL A 32 -11.59 -10.52 -3.45
N ARG A 33 -11.30 -10.69 -4.75
CA ARG A 33 -11.95 -11.70 -5.58
C ARG A 33 -11.65 -13.12 -5.08
N ARG A 34 -10.40 -13.39 -4.68
CA ARG A 34 -10.00 -14.69 -4.10
C ARG A 34 -10.76 -14.98 -2.80
N ALA A 35 -10.89 -13.99 -1.92
CA ALA A 35 -11.69 -14.11 -0.72
C ALA A 35 -13.17 -14.35 -1.03
N ALA A 36 -13.76 -13.57 -1.95
CA ALA A 36 -15.16 -13.75 -2.36
C ALA A 36 -15.46 -15.14 -2.93
N ALA A 37 -14.48 -15.76 -3.60
CA ALA A 37 -14.59 -17.12 -4.14
C ALA A 37 -14.55 -18.24 -3.08
N VAL A 38 -14.24 -17.93 -1.82
CA VAL A 38 -14.29 -18.91 -0.73
C VAL A 38 -15.76 -19.28 -0.45
N SER A 39 -16.19 -20.43 -0.96
CA SER A 39 -17.53 -20.96 -0.78
C SER A 39 -17.64 -21.88 0.43
N ASP A 40 -16.61 -22.64 0.80
CA ASP A 40 -16.57 -23.53 1.97
C ASP A 40 -15.24 -23.38 2.72
N SER A 41 -15.30 -23.39 4.06
CA SER A 41 -14.12 -23.22 4.92
C SER A 41 -13.69 -24.54 5.51
N ARG A 42 -12.37 -24.75 5.59
CA ARG A 42 -11.75 -25.88 6.30
C ARG A 42 -11.39 -25.52 7.75
N PHE A 43 -11.63 -24.28 8.18
CA PHE A 43 -11.27 -23.77 9.49
C PHE A 43 -12.47 -23.73 10.43
N GLU A 44 -12.23 -23.89 11.74
CA GLU A 44 -13.25 -23.77 12.80
C GLU A 44 -13.95 -22.39 12.79
N ASP A 45 -13.23 -21.33 12.42
CA ASP A 45 -13.72 -19.94 12.29
C ASP A 45 -14.69 -19.70 11.12
N GLY A 46 -14.96 -20.73 10.33
CA GLY A 46 -15.86 -20.64 9.19
C GLY A 46 -15.33 -19.78 8.04
N LYS A 47 -16.23 -19.40 7.13
CA LYS A 47 -15.89 -18.79 5.83
C LYS A 47 -15.31 -17.37 5.96
N TRP A 48 -15.58 -16.69 7.07
CA TRP A 48 -15.18 -15.29 7.28
C TRP A 48 -13.73 -15.13 7.75
N GLY A 49 -13.23 -16.00 8.64
CA GLY A 49 -11.83 -15.99 9.06
C GLY A 49 -10.87 -16.18 7.87
N GLN A 50 -11.15 -17.18 7.03
CA GLN A 50 -10.37 -17.46 5.82
C GLN A 50 -10.43 -16.31 4.78
N ARG A 51 -11.59 -15.65 4.65
CA ARG A 51 -11.75 -14.48 3.77
C ARG A 51 -10.91 -13.29 4.25
N ALA A 52 -10.97 -12.97 5.54
CA ALA A 52 -10.20 -11.90 6.14
C ALA A 52 -8.69 -12.16 5.98
N GLU A 53 -8.27 -13.41 6.19
CA GLU A 53 -6.88 -13.83 6.00
C GLU A 53 -6.41 -13.58 4.55
N LEU A 54 -7.16 -14.04 3.56
CA LEU A 54 -6.81 -13.87 2.15
C LEU A 54 -6.71 -12.40 1.73
N VAL A 55 -7.63 -11.55 2.18
CA VAL A 55 -7.57 -10.11 1.89
C VAL A 55 -6.34 -9.48 2.56
N SER A 56 -6.02 -9.88 3.80
CA SER A 56 -4.85 -9.38 4.52
C SER A 56 -3.52 -9.75 3.87
N PHE A 57 -3.47 -10.73 2.94
CA PHE A 57 -2.22 -11.04 2.24
C PHE A 57 -1.70 -9.88 1.38
N VAL A 58 -2.55 -8.94 0.99
CA VAL A 58 -2.10 -7.70 0.32
C VAL A 58 -1.13 -6.88 1.18
N THR A 59 -1.16 -7.09 2.50
CA THR A 59 -0.33 -6.37 3.47
C THR A 59 0.97 -7.11 3.77
N LEU A 60 1.20 -8.30 3.21
CA LEU A 60 2.50 -8.93 3.35
C LEU A 60 3.57 -8.05 2.70
N PRO A 61 4.80 -7.99 3.23
CA PRO A 61 5.81 -7.04 2.77
C PRO A 61 6.07 -7.14 1.26
N GLN A 62 6.07 -8.37 0.73
CA GLN A 62 6.19 -8.66 -0.70
C GLN A 62 5.11 -8.04 -1.60
N ASN A 63 3.92 -7.76 -1.05
CA ASN A 63 2.80 -7.14 -1.76
C ASN A 63 2.73 -5.63 -1.47
N ALA A 64 2.96 -5.24 -0.21
CA ALA A 64 3.00 -3.84 0.20
C ALA A 64 4.12 -3.05 -0.48
N ILE A 65 5.25 -3.71 -0.81
CA ILE A 65 6.39 -3.07 -1.48
C ILE A 65 6.05 -2.54 -2.87
N ILE A 66 4.96 -2.99 -3.51
CA ILE A 66 4.51 -2.46 -4.81
C ILE A 66 4.24 -0.94 -4.74
N VAL A 67 3.81 -0.45 -3.58
CA VAL A 67 3.51 0.98 -3.37
C VAL A 67 4.79 1.80 -3.20
N VAL A 68 5.87 1.21 -2.70
CA VAL A 68 7.12 1.92 -2.32
C VAL A 68 7.78 2.62 -3.52
N PRO A 69 8.00 1.98 -4.69
CA PRO A 69 8.52 2.68 -5.87
C PRO A 69 7.64 3.86 -6.31
N GLY A 70 6.33 3.73 -6.19
CA GLY A 70 5.40 4.81 -6.50
C GLY A 70 5.55 6.02 -5.58
N VAL A 71 5.78 5.78 -4.29
CA VAL A 71 6.08 6.83 -3.30
C VAL A 71 7.41 7.50 -3.63
N ILE A 72 8.47 6.73 -3.87
CA ILE A 72 9.80 7.28 -4.22
C ILE A 72 9.71 8.16 -5.47
N ALA A 73 9.01 7.69 -6.51
CA ALA A 73 8.82 8.46 -7.74
C ALA A 73 8.06 9.77 -7.48
N SER A 74 7.03 9.72 -6.63
CA SER A 74 6.24 10.91 -6.26
C SER A 74 7.08 11.92 -5.47
N LEU A 75 7.88 11.47 -4.49
CA LEU A 75 8.76 12.34 -3.72
C LEU A 75 9.84 12.98 -4.60
N ALA A 76 10.45 12.21 -5.51
CA ALA A 76 11.41 12.73 -6.47
C ALA A 76 10.77 13.77 -7.41
N ALA A 77 9.55 13.52 -7.89
CA ALA A 77 8.80 14.50 -8.67
C ALA A 77 8.51 15.77 -7.86
N ALA A 78 8.11 15.65 -6.59
CA ALA A 78 7.87 16.80 -5.72
C ALA A 78 9.12 17.67 -5.58
N TRP A 79 10.28 17.05 -5.38
CA TRP A 79 11.56 17.76 -5.31
C TRP A 79 11.91 18.47 -6.62
N LEU A 80 11.65 17.84 -7.76
CA LEU A 80 11.93 18.42 -9.08
C LEU A 80 11.02 19.59 -9.45
N VAL A 81 9.79 19.63 -8.96
CA VAL A 81 8.80 20.64 -9.36
C VAL A 81 8.86 21.90 -8.49
N ARG A 82 9.50 21.91 -7.31
CA ARG A 82 9.60 23.16 -6.51
C ARG A 82 10.48 24.23 -7.19
N PRO A 83 10.07 25.51 -7.31
CA PRO A 83 8.80 26.15 -6.91
C PRO A 83 7.81 26.38 -8.08
N LEU A 84 7.85 25.56 -9.12
CA LEU A 84 7.02 25.70 -10.32
C LEU A 84 5.53 25.59 -9.97
N VAL A 85 4.72 26.50 -10.53
CA VAL A 85 3.26 26.49 -10.42
C VAL A 85 2.69 25.95 -11.72
N GLU A 86 2.83 24.64 -11.92
CA GLU A 86 2.35 23.94 -13.13
C GLU A 86 1.23 22.95 -12.84
N PRO A 87 0.41 22.57 -13.85
CA PRO A 87 -0.67 21.58 -13.69
C PRO A 87 -0.19 20.24 -13.11
N VAL A 88 1.07 19.88 -13.35
CA VAL A 88 1.70 18.66 -12.83
C VAL A 88 1.70 18.61 -11.30
N VAL A 89 1.75 19.77 -10.62
CA VAL A 89 1.68 19.88 -9.15
C VAL A 89 0.36 19.32 -8.63
N VAL A 90 -0.74 19.59 -9.33
CA VAL A 90 -2.07 19.10 -8.94
C VAL A 90 -2.11 17.57 -9.01
N HIS A 91 -1.66 17.00 -10.13
CA HIS A 91 -1.60 15.53 -10.30
C HIS A 91 -0.68 14.86 -9.28
N LEU A 92 0.45 15.49 -8.97
CA LEU A 92 1.37 15.02 -7.94
C LEU A 92 0.73 15.02 -6.55
N ARG A 93 0.04 16.10 -6.15
CA ARG A 93 -0.67 16.15 -4.86
C ARG A 93 -1.73 15.06 -4.76
N TRP A 94 -2.52 14.85 -5.82
CA TRP A 94 -3.50 13.75 -5.87
C TRP A 94 -2.83 12.38 -5.71
N LEU A 95 -1.73 12.15 -6.42
CA LEU A 95 -0.98 10.91 -6.34
C LEU A 95 -0.47 10.64 -4.93
N ILE A 96 0.15 11.64 -4.28
CA ILE A 96 0.64 11.53 -2.90
C ILE A 96 -0.51 11.17 -1.93
N ARG A 97 -1.66 11.84 -2.05
CA ARG A 97 -2.84 11.54 -1.22
C ARG A 97 -3.38 10.13 -1.44
N ILE A 98 -3.41 9.67 -2.68
CA ILE A 98 -3.87 8.33 -3.01
C ILE A 98 -2.91 7.28 -2.47
N LEU A 99 -1.59 7.48 -2.61
CA LEU A 99 -0.59 6.57 -2.05
C LEU A 99 -0.69 6.52 -0.51
N ALA A 100 -0.93 7.66 0.16
CA ALA A 100 -1.22 7.69 1.59
C ALA A 100 -2.50 6.92 1.93
N GLY A 101 -3.58 7.10 1.16
CA GLY A 101 -4.83 6.36 1.30
C GLY A 101 -4.64 4.85 1.16
N LEU A 102 -3.89 4.41 0.15
CA LEU A 102 -3.54 3.00 -0.04
C LEU A 102 -2.71 2.46 1.13
N ALA A 103 -1.81 3.26 1.69
CA ALA A 103 -1.05 2.89 2.88
C ALA A 103 -1.94 2.73 4.12
N TYR A 104 -2.95 3.58 4.31
CA TYR A 104 -3.97 3.36 5.36
C TYR A 104 -4.74 2.04 5.16
N VAL A 105 -5.07 1.69 3.91
CA VAL A 105 -5.70 0.40 3.59
C VAL A 105 -4.78 -0.76 3.98
N ILE A 106 -3.47 -0.68 3.68
CA ILE A 106 -2.48 -1.68 4.10
C ILE A 106 -2.45 -1.81 5.62
N ILE A 107 -2.43 -0.70 6.36
CA ILE A 107 -2.43 -0.72 7.83
C ILE A 107 -3.69 -1.40 8.34
N ALA A 108 -4.87 -0.99 7.88
CA ALA A 108 -6.15 -1.51 8.34
C ALA A 108 -6.27 -3.02 8.07
N LEU A 109 -5.95 -3.47 6.86
CA LEU A 109 -6.01 -4.89 6.49
C LEU A 109 -4.96 -5.73 7.24
N GLY A 110 -3.81 -5.14 7.58
CA GLY A 110 -2.75 -5.80 8.31
C GLY A 110 -3.18 -6.06 9.75
N LEU A 111 -3.79 -5.06 10.39
CA LEU A 111 -4.38 -5.19 11.72
C LEU A 111 -5.54 -6.18 11.74
N ILE A 112 -6.44 -6.13 10.76
CA ILE A 112 -7.53 -7.11 10.62
C ILE A 112 -6.96 -8.53 10.50
N GLY A 113 -5.93 -8.73 9.69
CA GLY A 113 -5.28 -10.03 9.53
C GLY A 113 -4.61 -10.53 10.80
N ILE A 114 -3.95 -9.64 11.55
CA ILE A 114 -3.36 -10.00 12.87
C ILE A 114 -4.46 -10.44 13.83
N VAL A 115 -5.54 -9.65 13.94
CA VAL A 115 -6.69 -9.97 14.79
C VAL A 115 -7.32 -11.30 14.38
N ALA A 116 -7.46 -11.58 13.08
CA ALA A 116 -7.97 -12.85 12.58
C ALA A 116 -7.12 -14.04 13.03
N VAL A 117 -5.78 -13.93 13.01
CA VAL A 117 -4.88 -14.98 13.55
C VAL A 117 -5.13 -15.18 15.05
N PHE A 118 -5.39 -14.11 15.81
CA PHE A 118 -5.69 -14.25 17.24
C PHE A 118 -6.99 -15.02 17.52
N PHE A 119 -7.99 -14.87 16.67
CA PHE A 119 -9.28 -15.56 16.82
C PHE A 119 -9.27 -17.03 16.37
N GLN A 120 -8.26 -17.46 15.61
CA GLN A 120 -8.10 -18.86 15.14
C GLN A 120 -7.69 -19.85 16.24
N GLY A 121 -7.46 -19.40 17.48
CA GLY A 121 -7.41 -20.25 18.68
C GLY A 121 -6.19 -21.17 18.87
N ASN A 122 -5.35 -21.40 17.85
CA ASN A 122 -4.15 -22.23 17.92
C ASN A 122 -2.88 -21.38 17.84
N PHE A 123 -2.38 -20.88 18.96
CA PHE A 123 -1.11 -20.13 19.05
C PHE A 123 0.14 -21.01 19.14
N ASP A 124 0.05 -22.27 18.70
CA ASP A 124 1.07 -23.26 18.99
C ASP A 124 2.04 -23.52 17.82
N SER A 125 1.87 -22.85 16.67
CA SER A 125 2.72 -23.09 15.50
C SER A 125 3.66 -21.92 15.18
N VAL A 126 4.90 -22.25 14.80
CA VAL A 126 5.89 -21.30 14.24
C VAL A 126 5.32 -20.55 13.02
N GLY A 127 4.37 -21.15 12.32
CA GLY A 127 3.66 -20.55 11.19
C GLY A 127 2.86 -19.31 11.58
N ASP A 128 2.19 -19.33 12.73
CA ASP A 128 1.32 -18.23 13.17
C ASP A 128 2.12 -17.00 13.59
N VAL A 129 3.26 -17.22 14.26
CA VAL A 129 4.22 -16.15 14.58
C VAL A 129 4.78 -15.51 13.31
N GLY A 130 5.17 -16.31 12.32
CA GLY A 130 5.62 -15.80 11.02
C GLY A 130 4.53 -15.01 10.29
N SER A 131 3.28 -15.46 10.38
CA SER A 131 2.09 -14.84 9.80
C SER A 131 1.82 -13.45 10.41
N ILE A 132 1.95 -13.32 11.74
CA ILE A 132 1.81 -12.04 12.45
C ILE A 132 2.97 -11.10 12.12
N LEU A 133 4.21 -11.59 12.23
CA LEU A 133 5.41 -10.77 11.95
C LEU A 133 5.42 -10.25 10.51
N GLY A 134 4.99 -11.06 9.54
CA GLY A 134 4.83 -10.64 8.15
C GLY A 134 3.86 -9.46 8.02
N ARG A 135 2.68 -9.54 8.65
CA ARG A 135 1.69 -8.45 8.62
C ARG A 135 2.18 -7.20 9.35
N LEU A 136 2.86 -7.35 10.49
CA LEU A 136 3.50 -6.24 11.20
C LEU A 136 4.53 -5.52 10.32
N GLY A 137 5.33 -6.26 9.54
CA GLY A 137 6.24 -5.68 8.56
C GLY A 137 5.51 -4.82 7.52
N GLY A 138 4.37 -5.29 7.01
CA GLY A 138 3.49 -4.51 6.13
C GLY A 138 2.90 -3.26 6.76
N VAL A 139 2.42 -3.37 8.00
CA VAL A 139 1.90 -2.25 8.78
C VAL A 139 2.98 -1.19 8.99
N ALA A 140 4.22 -1.60 9.33
CA ALA A 140 5.36 -0.69 9.48
C ALA A 140 5.68 0.04 8.18
N ILE A 141 5.69 -0.66 7.04
CA ILE A 141 5.85 -0.05 5.71
C ILE A 141 4.72 0.95 5.44
N GLY A 142 3.48 0.59 5.74
CA GLY A 142 2.32 1.48 5.62
C GLY A 142 2.50 2.77 6.42
N PHE A 143 2.91 2.69 7.69
CA PHE A 143 3.19 3.87 8.51
C PHE A 143 4.31 4.74 7.94
N ALA A 144 5.39 4.14 7.45
CA ALA A 144 6.48 4.87 6.81
C ALA A 144 5.99 5.64 5.56
N ILE A 145 5.16 5.01 4.72
CA ILE A 145 4.57 5.65 3.54
C ILE A 145 3.66 6.82 3.95
N VAL A 146 2.75 6.59 4.91
CA VAL A 146 1.85 7.65 5.41
C VAL A 146 2.69 8.84 5.88
N ARG A 147 3.70 8.62 6.73
CA ARG A 147 4.56 9.70 7.24
C ARG A 147 5.23 10.48 6.11
N LEU A 148 5.83 9.80 5.13
CA LEU A 148 6.50 10.44 4.00
C LEU A 148 5.53 11.24 3.12
N CYS A 149 4.36 10.67 2.81
CA CYS A 149 3.36 11.34 2.00
C CYS A 149 2.77 12.57 2.71
N THR A 150 2.51 12.48 4.03
CA THR A 150 2.02 13.63 4.80
C THR A 150 3.04 14.75 4.88
N GLU A 151 4.33 14.45 5.00
CA GLU A 151 5.37 15.48 5.02
C GLU A 151 5.51 16.15 3.64
N ALA A 152 5.47 15.34 2.57
CA ALA A 152 5.54 15.83 1.21
C ALA A 152 4.35 16.73 0.84
N GLU A 153 3.17 16.49 1.42
CA GLU A 153 1.98 17.34 1.22
C GLU A 153 2.08 18.68 1.97
N HIS A 154 2.62 18.70 3.20
CA HIS A 154 2.83 19.96 3.93
C HIS A 154 3.80 20.90 3.19
N ASP A 155 4.78 20.33 2.51
CA ASP A 155 5.81 21.10 1.82
C ASP A 155 5.52 21.38 0.32
N ALA A 156 4.44 20.86 -0.27
CA ALA A 156 4.14 20.96 -1.71
C ALA A 156 2.94 21.86 -2.02
#